data_AF-A0A5N7ZAB1-F1
#
_entry.id   AF-A0A5N7ZAB1-F1
#
_cell.length_a   1.000
_cell.length_b   1.000
_cell.length_c   1.000
_cell.angle_alpha   90.00
_cell.angle_beta   90.00
_cell.angle_gamma   90.00
#
_symmetry.space_group_name_H-M   'P 1'
#
loop_
_entity.id
_entity.type
_entity.pdbx_description
1 polymer ?
#
loop_
_entity_poly.entity_id
_entity_poly.type
_entity_poly.pdbx_seq_one_letter_code
_entity_poly.pdbx_strand_id
1 'polypeptide(L)'
;MEKELQDAFRKLKQRDVDTFPVEVISVQKEAGVCTVKDDELEYTKVRLSSVIDGTGKAFFLFPKIGSSVLVSPINEDLKQLYVEAYSEIESLDLKIGNVQFEIDQEGFLLKKENESLKKVMADLIAAIKAMRFTTN
;
A
#
# COMPACT_ATOMS: atom_id res chain seq x y z
N MET A 1 36.71 25.85 -16.69
CA MET A 1 37.32 24.52 -16.88
C MET A 1 36.92 23.55 -15.77
N GLU A 2 36.98 23.91 -14.48
CA GLU A 2 36.54 23.00 -13.39
C GLU A 2 35.04 22.70 -13.36
N LYS A 3 34.17 23.67 -13.68
CA LYS A 3 32.72 23.50 -13.61
C LYS A 3 32.17 22.54 -14.67
N GLU A 4 32.64 22.63 -15.91
CA GLU A 4 32.24 21.71 -16.98
C GLU A 4 32.67 20.27 -16.71
N LEU A 5 33.84 20.09 -16.10
CA LEU A 5 34.33 18.77 -15.70
C LEU A 5 33.50 18.21 -14.54
N GLN A 6 33.16 19.02 -13.53
CA GLN A 6 32.26 18.64 -12.45
C GLN A 6 30.84 18.30 -12.95
N ASP A 7 30.30 19.08 -13.90
CA ASP A 7 28.99 18.83 -14.49
C ASP A 7 28.99 17.55 -15.36
N ALA A 8 30.11 17.25 -16.04
CA ALA A 8 30.28 15.99 -16.77
C ALA A 8 30.34 14.77 -15.83
N PHE A 9 31.10 14.86 -14.73
CA PHE A 9 31.11 13.80 -13.70
C PHE A 9 29.74 13.63 -13.03
N ARG A 10 29.00 14.73 -12.83
CA ARG A 10 27.63 14.69 -12.30
C ARG A 10 26.68 13.98 -13.26
N LYS A 11 26.78 14.21 -14.56
CA LYS A 11 26.00 13.51 -15.60
C LYS A 11 26.37 12.03 -15.72
N LEU A 12 27.66 11.69 -15.60
CA LEU A 12 28.12 10.29 -15.56
C LEU A 12 27.67 9.54 -14.29
N LYS A 13 27.45 10.28 -13.18
CA LYS A 13 26.89 9.76 -11.93
C LYS A 13 25.35 9.79 -11.91
N GLN A 14 24.73 10.46 -12.87
CA GLN A 14 23.28 10.55 -12.98
C GLN A 14 22.79 9.18 -13.44
N ARG A 15 22.11 8.45 -12.55
CA ARG A 15 21.68 7.06 -12.76
C ARG A 15 20.62 7.01 -13.85
N ASP A 16 20.63 5.93 -14.63
CA ASP A 16 19.84 5.82 -15.86
C ASP A 16 18.32 5.86 -15.60
N VAL A 17 17.82 5.40 -14.45
CA VAL A 17 16.43 5.64 -14.02
C VAL A 17 16.31 5.48 -12.49
N ASP A 18 15.99 6.54 -11.75
CA ASP A 18 15.72 6.45 -10.30
C ASP A 18 14.26 6.01 -10.03
N THR A 19 13.32 6.52 -10.82
CA THR A 19 11.88 6.31 -10.64
C THR A 19 11.17 6.45 -11.98
N PHE A 20 10.25 5.54 -12.31
CA PHE A 20 9.54 5.58 -13.58
C PHE A 20 8.05 5.22 -13.45
N PRO A 21 7.18 5.79 -14.32
CA PRO A 21 5.77 5.48 -14.33
C PRO A 21 5.49 4.16 -15.05
N VAL A 22 4.57 3.38 -14.49
CA VAL A 22 4.13 2.09 -15.03
C VAL A 22 2.63 1.90 -14.79
N GLU A 23 2.00 1.03 -15.58
CA GLU A 23 0.60 0.64 -15.42
C GLU A 23 0.49 -0.64 -14.58
N VAL A 24 -0.48 -0.68 -13.67
CA VAL A 24 -0.74 -1.84 -12.80
C VAL A 24 -1.59 -2.87 -13.53
N ILE A 25 -1.09 -4.11 -13.65
CA ILE A 25 -1.81 -5.19 -14.34
C ILE A 25 -2.43 -6.20 -13.39
N SER A 26 -1.83 -6.43 -12.21
CA SER A 26 -2.38 -7.33 -11.19
C SER A 26 -1.84 -7.01 -9.81
N VAL A 27 -2.62 -7.37 -8.78
CA VAL A 27 -2.29 -7.14 -7.36
C VAL A 27 -2.52 -8.42 -6.58
N GLN A 28 -1.53 -8.83 -5.78
CA GLN A 28 -1.57 -9.99 -4.90
C GLN A 28 -1.51 -9.49 -3.45
N LYS A 29 -2.68 -9.30 -2.83
CA LYS A 29 -2.81 -8.59 -1.55
C LYS A 29 -2.11 -9.33 -0.40
N GLU A 30 -2.23 -10.65 -0.36
CA GLU A 30 -1.66 -11.53 0.66
C GLU A 30 -0.14 -11.56 0.61
N ALA A 31 0.42 -11.47 -0.60
CA ALA A 31 1.86 -11.43 -0.82
C ALA A 31 2.44 -10.00 -0.70
N GLY A 32 1.59 -8.96 -0.69
CA GLY A 32 2.03 -7.57 -0.65
C GLY A 32 2.81 -7.14 -1.89
N VAL A 33 2.48 -7.72 -3.05
CA VAL A 33 3.15 -7.43 -4.33
C VAL A 33 2.14 -7.16 -5.44
N CYS A 34 2.59 -6.46 -6.48
CA CYS A 34 1.87 -6.28 -7.73
C CYS A 34 2.76 -6.63 -8.93
N THR A 35 2.12 -6.76 -10.08
CA THR A 35 2.79 -6.77 -11.37
C THR A 35 2.40 -5.49 -12.10
N VAL A 36 3.39 -4.88 -12.74
CA VAL A 36 3.26 -3.63 -13.48
C VAL A 36 3.95 -3.77 -14.83
N LYS A 37 3.58 -2.93 -15.79
CA LYS A 37 4.21 -2.89 -17.12
C LYS A 37 4.49 -1.46 -17.54
N ASP A 38 5.56 -1.27 -18.31
CA ASP A 38 5.69 -0.10 -19.18
C ASP A 38 5.36 -0.51 -20.63
N ASP A 39 5.75 0.31 -21.61
CA ASP A 39 5.50 0.05 -23.04
C ASP A 39 6.31 -1.14 -23.59
N GLU A 40 7.37 -1.58 -22.89
CA GLU A 40 8.33 -2.57 -23.39
C GLU A 40 8.44 -3.83 -22.50
N LEU A 41 8.34 -3.68 -21.18
CA LEU A 41 8.68 -4.68 -20.18
C LEU A 41 7.59 -4.84 -19.12
N GLU A 42 7.45 -6.09 -18.66
CA GLU A 42 6.63 -6.45 -17.51
C GLU A 42 7.52 -6.71 -16.29
N TYR A 43 7.23 -6.03 -15.20
CA TYR A 43 7.91 -6.17 -13.92
C TYR A 43 7.03 -6.93 -12.95
N THR A 44 7.46 -8.15 -12.62
CA THR A 44 6.75 -9.03 -11.68
C THR A 44 7.29 -8.87 -10.26
N LYS A 45 6.43 -9.15 -9.27
CA LYS A 45 6.79 -9.13 -7.83
C LYS A 45 7.27 -7.74 -7.35
N VAL A 46 6.74 -6.67 -7.91
CA VAL A 46 6.98 -5.30 -7.43
C VAL A 46 6.33 -5.16 -6.06
N ARG A 47 7.08 -4.67 -5.08
CA ARG A 47 6.66 -4.64 -3.68
C ARG A 47 5.73 -3.45 -3.42
N LEU A 48 4.62 -3.68 -2.71
CA LEU A 48 3.71 -2.60 -2.28
C LEU A 48 4.20 -1.86 -1.03
N SER A 49 5.32 -2.30 -0.46
CA SER A 49 5.96 -1.62 0.66
C SER A 49 7.48 -1.80 0.59
N SER A 50 8.21 -0.75 0.97
CA SER A 50 9.67 -0.65 0.87
C SER A 50 10.45 -1.40 1.98
N VAL A 51 9.85 -1.60 3.16
CA VAL A 51 10.54 -2.21 4.31
C VAL A 51 10.90 -3.69 4.06
N ILE A 52 12.05 -4.21 4.50
CA ILE A 52 12.47 -5.60 4.18
C ILE A 52 12.54 -6.42 5.47
N ASP A 53 11.55 -6.31 6.34
CA ASP A 53 11.49 -7.14 7.53
C ASP A 53 10.35 -8.13 7.37
N GLY A 54 10.69 -9.42 7.29
CA GLY A 54 9.78 -10.56 7.07
C GLY A 54 8.73 -10.78 8.17
N THR A 55 8.51 -9.77 9.02
CA THR A 55 7.41 -9.67 9.97
C THR A 55 6.28 -8.90 9.29
N GLY A 56 5.18 -9.60 8.98
CA GLY A 56 4.03 -9.12 8.23
C GLY A 56 3.75 -7.62 8.43
N LYS A 57 3.89 -6.86 7.35
CA LYS A 57 3.88 -5.41 7.41
C LYS A 57 2.52 -4.86 7.78
N ALA A 58 2.59 -3.79 8.55
CA ALA A 58 1.46 -3.14 9.18
C ALA A 58 0.69 -2.19 8.27
N PHE A 59 1.14 -1.87 7.05
CA PHE A 59 0.48 -0.87 6.22
C PHE A 59 0.66 -1.15 4.74
N PHE A 60 -0.46 -1.40 4.04
CA PHE A 60 -0.53 -1.61 2.61
C PHE A 60 -1.52 -0.64 1.97
N LEU A 61 -1.09 -0.11 0.82
CA LEU A 61 -1.96 0.55 -0.15
C LEU A 61 -1.99 -0.35 -1.38
N PHE A 62 -3.19 -0.77 -1.77
CA PHE A 62 -3.38 -1.62 -2.94
C PHE A 62 -3.77 -0.74 -4.12
N PRO A 63 -2.95 -0.68 -5.19
CA PRO A 63 -3.29 0.09 -6.37
C PRO A 63 -4.51 -0.50 -7.05
N LYS A 64 -5.30 0.35 -7.70
CA LYS A 64 -6.34 -0.12 -8.61
C LYS A 64 -5.71 -0.67 -9.90
N ILE A 65 -6.22 -1.79 -10.40
CA ILE A 65 -5.80 -2.34 -11.69
C ILE A 65 -6.10 -1.34 -12.82
N GLY A 66 -5.16 -1.16 -13.74
CA GLY A 66 -5.21 -0.17 -14.82
C GLY A 66 -4.85 1.25 -14.38
N SER A 67 -4.53 1.48 -13.09
CA SER A 67 -4.00 2.77 -12.63
C SER A 67 -2.50 2.87 -12.89
N SER A 68 -1.98 4.10 -12.81
CA SER A 68 -0.55 4.36 -12.94
C SER A 68 0.11 4.46 -11.57
N VAL A 69 1.30 3.90 -11.45
CA VAL A 69 2.12 4.00 -10.25
C VAL A 69 3.54 4.43 -10.62
N LEU A 70 4.24 5.04 -9.67
CA LEU A 70 5.68 5.23 -9.78
C LEU A 70 6.40 4.08 -9.07
N VAL A 71 7.37 3.49 -9.76
CA VAL A 71 8.21 2.43 -9.19
C VAL A 71 9.67 2.86 -9.15
N SER A 72 10.37 2.41 -8.11
CA SER A 72 11.77 2.73 -7.85
C SER A 72 12.54 1.47 -7.44
N PRO A 73 13.80 1.31 -7.87
CA PRO A 73 14.64 0.19 -7.48
C PRO A 73 15.24 0.39 -6.09
N ILE A 74 15.28 -0.68 -5.30
CA ILE A 74 15.97 -0.72 -4.01
C ILE A 74 17.44 -1.01 -4.28
N ASN A 75 18.34 -0.15 -3.76
CA ASN A 75 19.78 -0.29 -3.95
C ASN A 75 20.19 -0.43 -5.43
N GLU A 76 19.48 0.27 -6.33
CA GLU A 76 19.75 0.26 -7.78
C GLU A 76 19.57 -1.12 -8.44
N ASP A 77 18.87 -2.05 -7.80
CA ASP A 77 18.56 -3.36 -8.36
C ASP A 77 17.16 -3.37 -8.99
N LEU A 78 17.08 -3.43 -10.32
CA LEU A 78 15.81 -3.54 -11.07
C LEU A 78 15.05 -4.85 -10.81
N LYS A 79 15.69 -5.85 -10.17
CA LYS A 79 14.99 -7.04 -9.67
C LYS A 79 14.28 -6.78 -8.34
N GLN A 80 14.52 -5.63 -7.72
CA GLN A 80 14.00 -5.23 -6.41
C GLN A 80 13.26 -3.91 -6.51
N LEU A 81 12.09 -3.93 -7.16
CA LEU A 81 11.26 -2.74 -7.30
C LEU A 81 10.25 -2.63 -6.15
N TYR A 82 9.93 -1.40 -5.78
CA TYR A 82 8.78 -1.09 -4.92
C TYR A 82 7.95 0.04 -5.52
N VAL A 83 6.67 0.08 -5.15
CA VAL A 83 5.79 1.20 -5.51
C VAL A 83 6.05 2.37 -4.57
N GLU A 84 6.44 3.51 -5.14
CA GLU A 84 6.72 4.75 -4.43
C GLU A 84 5.48 5.65 -4.34
N ALA A 85 4.69 5.71 -5.42
CA ALA A 85 3.50 6.54 -5.48
C ALA A 85 2.37 5.87 -6.27
N TYR A 86 1.14 6.23 -5.93
CA TYR A 86 -0.08 5.66 -6.48
C TYR A 86 -0.93 6.78 -7.11
N SER A 87 -1.38 6.63 -8.36
CA SER A 87 -2.37 7.55 -8.93
C SER A 87 -3.77 7.31 -8.37
N GLU A 88 -4.12 6.04 -8.15
CA GLU A 88 -5.40 5.60 -7.60
C GLU A 88 -5.20 4.29 -6.82
N ILE A 89 -5.78 4.23 -5.63
CA ILE A 89 -5.80 3.04 -4.76
C ILE A 89 -7.20 2.43 -4.76
N GLU A 90 -7.26 1.11 -4.73
CA GLU A 90 -8.50 0.35 -4.57
C GLU A 90 -8.84 0.17 -3.09
N SER A 91 -7.83 -0.14 -2.27
CA SER A 91 -8.01 -0.44 -0.85
C SER A 91 -6.76 -0.16 -0.03
N LEU A 92 -6.96 -0.07 1.27
CA LEU A 92 -5.94 0.13 2.30
C LEU A 92 -6.11 -0.96 3.37
N ASP A 93 -4.99 -1.50 3.86
CA ASP A 93 -4.98 -2.41 5.01
C ASP A 93 -3.86 -2.00 5.98
N LEU A 94 -4.25 -1.62 7.20
CA LEU A 94 -3.37 -1.29 8.30
C LEU A 94 -3.52 -2.31 9.42
N LYS A 95 -2.46 -3.04 9.77
CA LYS A 95 -2.44 -4.03 10.85
C LYS A 95 -1.34 -3.74 11.88
N ILE A 96 -1.72 -3.34 13.09
CA ILE A 96 -0.77 -3.11 14.19
C ILE A 96 -1.08 -4.10 15.32
N GLY A 97 -0.23 -5.12 15.45
CA GLY A 97 -0.46 -6.23 16.39
C GLY A 97 -1.80 -6.92 16.09
N ASN A 98 -2.71 -6.86 17.06
CA ASN A 98 -4.05 -7.47 16.95
C ASN A 98 -5.13 -6.49 16.45
N VAL A 99 -4.76 -5.24 16.14
CA VAL A 99 -5.67 -4.22 15.61
C VAL A 99 -5.54 -4.17 14.10
N GLN A 100 -6.66 -4.17 13.40
CA GLN A 100 -6.70 -4.05 11.95
C GLN A 100 -7.71 -2.99 11.52
N PHE A 101 -7.31 -2.18 10.56
CA PHE A 101 -8.11 -1.16 9.91
C PHE A 101 -8.00 -1.32 8.39
N GLU A 102 -9.11 -1.70 7.75
CA GLU A 102 -9.21 -1.83 6.29
C GLU A 102 -10.20 -0.81 5.74
N ILE A 103 -9.94 -0.30 4.54
CA ILE A 103 -10.85 0.57 3.78
C ILE A 103 -10.87 0.14 2.33
N ASP A 104 -12.05 0.09 1.73
CA ASP A 104 -12.27 -0.09 0.29
C ASP A 104 -13.50 0.72 -0.18
N GLN A 105 -13.98 0.44 -1.39
CA GLN A 105 -15.16 1.12 -1.94
C GLN A 105 -16.48 0.73 -1.25
N GLU A 106 -16.54 -0.41 -0.56
CA GLU A 106 -17.73 -0.89 0.15
C GLU A 106 -17.83 -0.31 1.56
N GLY A 107 -16.69 0.04 2.16
CA GLY A 107 -16.66 0.76 3.43
C GLY A 107 -15.35 0.57 4.18
N PHE A 108 -15.47 0.29 5.48
CA PHE A 108 -14.32 0.13 6.35
C PHE A 108 -14.54 -0.95 7.41
N LEU A 109 -13.45 -1.59 7.82
CA LEU A 109 -13.40 -2.55 8.92
C LEU A 109 -12.45 -2.00 9.99
N LEU A 110 -12.95 -1.77 11.20
CA LEU A 110 -12.12 -1.55 12.38
C LEU A 110 -12.34 -2.69 13.36
N LYS A 111 -11.31 -3.48 13.62
CA LYS A 111 -11.37 -4.63 14.55
C LYS A 111 -10.14 -4.75 15.43
N LYS A 112 -10.35 -5.38 16.59
CA LYS A 112 -9.31 -5.90 17.48
C LYS A 112 -9.62 -7.37 17.73
N GLU A 113 -8.73 -8.26 17.29
CA GLU A 113 -8.93 -9.72 17.37
C GLU A 113 -10.27 -10.13 16.73
N ASN A 114 -11.20 -10.67 17.53
CA ASN A 114 -12.51 -11.14 17.09
C ASN A 114 -13.63 -10.11 17.33
N GLU A 115 -13.29 -8.91 17.78
CA GLU A 115 -14.24 -7.83 18.08
C GLU A 115 -14.15 -6.72 17.05
N SER A 116 -15.29 -6.28 16.51
CA SER A 116 -15.34 -5.22 15.49
C SER A 116 -16.22 -4.07 15.96
N LEU A 117 -15.94 -2.85 15.48
CA LEU A 117 -16.77 -1.69 15.80
C LEU A 117 -18.25 -1.94 15.44
N LYS A 118 -18.51 -2.61 14.30
CA LYS A 118 -19.86 -3.01 13.89
C LYS A 118 -20.56 -3.88 14.94
N LYS A 119 -19.86 -4.87 15.48
CA LYS A 119 -20.41 -5.78 16.50
C LYS A 119 -20.63 -5.04 17.84
N VAL A 120 -19.65 -4.25 18.29
CA VAL A 120 -19.80 -3.39 19.49
C VAL A 120 -21.03 -2.48 19.38
N MET A 121 -21.26 -1.86 18.23
CA MET A 121 -22.42 -0.99 18.00
C MET A 121 -23.75 -1.78 17.97
N ALA A 122 -23.76 -2.97 17.37
CA ALA A 122 -24.94 -3.83 17.36
C ALA A 122 -25.32 -4.29 18.78
N ASP A 123 -24.32 -4.68 19.57
CA ASP A 123 -24.50 -5.11 20.96
C ASP A 123 -24.98 -3.95 21.84
N LEU A 124 -24.43 -2.74 21.64
CA LEU A 124 -24.88 -1.52 22.32
C LEU A 124 -26.35 -1.21 22.00
N ILE A 125 -26.75 -1.26 20.72
CA ILE A 125 -28.14 -1.03 20.31
C ILE A 125 -29.07 -2.08 20.91
N ALA A 126 -28.66 -3.35 20.95
CA ALA A 126 -29.42 -4.42 21.56
C ALA A 126 -29.61 -4.19 23.07
N ALA A 127 -28.54 -3.78 23.77
CA ALA A 127 -28.59 -3.44 25.20
C ALA A 127 -29.54 -2.26 25.47
N ILE A 128 -29.48 -1.21 24.66
CA ILE A 128 -30.40 -0.05 24.76
C ILE A 128 -31.86 -0.48 24.57
N LYS A 129 -32.15 -1.31 23.56
CA LYS A 129 -33.51 -1.81 23.31
C LYS A 129 -34.06 -2.69 24.44
N ALA A 130 -33.18 -3.33 25.22
CA ALA A 130 -33.56 -4.17 26.35
C ALA A 130 -33.78 -3.38 27.65
N MET A 131 -33.45 -2.08 27.70
CA MET A 131 -33.63 -1.25 28.89
C MET A 131 -35.11 -1.10 29.24
N ARG A 132 -35.44 -1.18 30.52
CA ARG A 132 -36.77 -0.89 31.08
C ARG A 132 -36.66 0.27 32.04
N PHE A 133 -37.59 1.21 31.95
CA PHE A 133 -37.64 2.39 32.81
C PHE A 133 -38.93 2.37 33.63
N THR A 134 -38.81 2.66 34.93
CA THR A 134 -39.96 2.92 35.79
C THR A 134 -40.27 4.40 35.76
N THR A 135 -41.54 4.75 35.54
CA THR A 135 -42.01 6.14 35.61
C THR A 135 -42.59 6.42 37.00
N ASN A 136 -42.37 7.65 37.50
CA ASN A 136 -42.98 8.15 38.73
C ASN A 136 -44.46 8.46 38.56
#